data_AF-A0A377JL14-F1
#
_entry.id   AF-A0A377JL14-F1
#
_cell.length_a   1.000
_cell.length_b   1.000
_cell.length_c   1.000
_cell.angle_alpha   90.00
_cell.angle_beta   90.00
_cell.angle_gamma   90.00
#
_symmetry.space_group_name_H-M   'P 1'
#
loop_
_entity.id
_entity.type
_entity.pdbx_description
1 polymer ?
#
loop_
_entity_poly.entity_id
_entity_poly.type
_entity_poly.pdbx_seq_one_letter_code
_entity_poly.pdbx_strand_id
1 'polypeptide(L)' 'MRFSTYINNQKSLEWGLNANQAALFDLLNQASSWAEEVVVDGVVYYWVSRNKSH' A
#
# COMPACT_ATOMS: atom_id res chain seq x y z
N MET A 1 -3.19 -21.26 -12.94
CA MET A 1 -4.19 -20.45 -12.19
C MET A 1 -4.16 -19.03 -12.74
N ARG A 2 -5.30 -18.35 -12.84
CA ARG A 2 -5.38 -16.93 -13.26
C ARG A 2 -5.72 -16.10 -12.02
N PHE A 3 -4.90 -15.10 -11.73
CA PHE A 3 -5.15 -14.13 -10.66
C PHE A 3 -5.53 -12.79 -11.27
N SER A 4 -6.47 -12.09 -10.65
CA SER A 4 -6.87 -10.73 -11.00
C SER A 4 -6.64 -9.85 -9.79
N THR A 5 -5.93 -8.74 -9.96
CA THR A 5 -5.78 -7.70 -8.94
C THR A 5 -6.55 -6.47 -9.40
N TYR A 6 -7.26 -5.83 -8.48
CA TYR A 6 -7.98 -4.59 -8.74
C TYR A 6 -7.17 -3.45 -8.13
N ILE A 7 -6.86 -2.44 -8.94
CA ILE A 7 -6.19 -1.22 -8.51
C ILE A 7 -7.11 -0.03 -8.79
N ASN A 8 -7.07 1.01 -7.97
CA ASN A 8 -7.86 2.22 -8.22
C ASN A 8 -7.31 3.00 -9.43
N ASN A 9 -7.79 2.63 -10.62
CA ASN A 9 -7.30 3.19 -11.88
C ASN A 9 -7.63 4.69 -12.03
N GLN A 10 -8.74 5.15 -11.47
CA GLN A 10 -9.12 6.57 -11.50
C GLN A 10 -8.08 7.42 -10.76
N LYS A 11 -7.71 7.02 -9.54
CA LYS A 11 -6.68 7.70 -8.76
C LYS A 11 -5.30 7.57 -9.39
N SER A 12 -5.01 6.41 -9.98
CA SER A 12 -3.74 6.18 -10.67
C SER A 12 -3.52 7.15 -11.84
N LEU A 13 -4.56 7.40 -12.64
CA LEU A 13 -4.52 8.37 -13.74
C LEU A 13 -4.46 9.80 -13.23
N GLU A 14 -5.25 10.15 -12.20
CA GLU A 14 -5.25 11.48 -11.57
C GLU A 14 -3.85 11.86 -11.07
N TRP A 15 -3.10 10.88 -10.54
CA TRP A 15 -1.77 11.07 -9.98
C TRP A 15 -0.63 10.79 -10.95
N GLY A 16 -0.93 10.49 -12.22
CA GLY A 16 0.08 10.22 -13.26
C GLY A 16 0.95 8.99 -12.97
N LEU A 17 0.41 8.00 -12.23
CA LEU A 17 1.13 6.81 -11.82
C LEU A 17 1.15 5.76 -12.94
N ASN A 18 2.30 5.10 -13.11
CA ASN A 18 2.37 3.87 -13.89
C ASN A 18 1.80 2.68 -13.10
N ALA A 19 1.62 1.54 -13.78
CA ALA A 19 1.01 0.35 -13.18
C ALA A 19 1.71 -0.15 -11.91
N ASN A 20 3.05 -0.09 -11.85
CA ASN A 20 3.81 -0.54 -10.68
C ASN A 20 3.64 0.41 -9.49
N GLN A 21 3.65 1.72 -9.76
CA GLN A 21 3.41 2.73 -8.73
C GLN A 21 1.98 2.66 -8.19
N ALA A 22 1.00 2.45 -9.08
CA ALA A 22 -0.40 2.27 -8.71
C ALA A 22 -0.60 1.04 -7.81
N ALA A 23 0.01 -0.09 -8.16
CA ALA A 23 -0.02 -1.31 -7.34
C ALA A 23 0.61 -1.09 -5.95
N LEU A 24 1.72 -0.35 -5.87
CA LEU A 24 2.34 -0.01 -4.58
C LEU A 24 1.43 0.89 -3.74
N PHE A 25 0.85 1.93 -4.34
CA PHE A 25 -0.05 2.83 -3.63
C PHE A 25 -1.29 2.11 -3.12
N ASP A 26 -1.87 1.21 -3.91
CA ASP A 26 -3.01 0.40 -3.51
C ASP A 26 -2.68 -0.50 -2.31
N LEU A 27 -1.49 -1.12 -2.30
CA LEU A 27 -0.99 -1.91 -1.18
C LEU A 27 -0.81 -1.06 0.10
N LEU A 28 -0.22 0.13 -0.03
CA LEU A 28 0.01 1.04 1.09
C LEU A 28 -1.30 1.60 1.65
N ASN A 29 -2.30 1.83 0.80
CA ASN A 29 -3.61 2.31 1.22
C ASN A 29 -4.36 1.27 2.08
N GLN A 30 -3.98 0.00 1.96
CA GLN A 30 -4.48 -1.11 2.75
C GLN A 30 -3.60 -1.43 3.97
N ALA A 31 -2.53 -0.66 4.25
CA ALA A 31 -1.56 -0.95 5.30
C ALA A 31 -2.20 -1.16 6.67
N SER A 32 -3.28 -0.45 7.00
CA SER A 32 -4.01 -0.64 8.25
C SER A 32 -4.60 -2.03 8.47
N SER A 33 -4.72 -2.84 7.41
CA SER A 33 -5.25 -4.21 7.49
C SER A 33 -4.17 -5.30 7.67
N TRP A 34 -2.90 -4.99 7.41
CA TRP A 34 -1.85 -6.01 7.30
C TRP A 34 -0.48 -5.60 7.88
N ALA A 35 -0.18 -4.30 7.97
CA ALA A 35 1.09 -3.80 8.46
C ALA A 35 1.07 -3.66 9.99
N GLU A 36 2.25 -3.77 10.59
CA GLU A 36 2.41 -3.56 12.03
C GLU A 36 2.21 -2.08 12.38
N GLU A 37 1.33 -1.83 13.34
CA GLU A 37 1.09 -0.49 13.87
C GLU A 37 2.15 -0.10 14.90
N VAL A 38 2.58 1.16 14.84
CA VAL A 38 3.45 1.77 15.84
C VAL A 38 2.80 3.08 16.26
N VAL A 39 2.51 3.20 17.56
CA VAL A 39 1.89 4.41 18.12
C VAL A 39 2.98 5.27 18.76
N VAL A 40 3.13 6.50 18.26
CA VAL A 40 4.07 7.49 18.77
C VAL A 40 3.29 8.77 19.08
N ASP A 41 3.34 9.23 20.33
CA ASP A 41 2.62 10.42 20.80
C ASP A 41 1.12 10.45 20.43
N GLY A 42 0.48 9.28 20.43
CA GLY A 42 -0.94 9.11 20.08
C GLY A 42 -1.24 9.08 18.57
N VAL A 43 -0.22 9.13 17.72
CA VAL A 43 -0.34 9.02 16.26
C VAL A 43 0.02 7.61 15.81
N VAL A 44 -0.82 7.01 14.96
CA VAL A 44 -0.61 5.67 14.40
C VAL A 44 0.24 5.76 13.14
N TYR A 45 1.34 5.02 13.12
CA TYR A 45 2.21 4.80 11.97
C TYR A 45 2.19 3.32 11.59
N TYR A 46 2.45 3.01 10.32
CA TYR A 46 2.56 1.63 9.84
C TYR A 46 3.95 1.38 9.30
N TRP A 47 4.61 0.33 9.78
CA TRP A 47 5.90 -0.08 9.23
C TRP A 47 5.70 -0.93 7.98
N VAL A 48 6.28 -0.48 6.86
CA VAL A 48 6.21 -1.18 5.58
C VAL A 48 7.62 -1.34 4.99
N SER A 49 7.97 -2.58 4.69
CA SER A 49 9.23 -2.92 4.02
C SER A 49 8.98 -3.85 2.83
N ARG A 50 9.74 -3.65 1.74
CA ARG A 50 9.75 -4.57 0.59
C ARG A 50 10.30 -5.95 0.94
N ASN A 51 11.14 -6.03 1.98
CA ASN A 51 11.73 -7.26 2.48
C ASN A 51 11.26 -7.47 3.91
N LYS A 52 10.77 -8.67 4.24
CA LYS A 52 10.45 -9.02 5.61
C LYS A 52 11.77 -9.04 6.41
N SER A 53 12.09 -7.94 7.10
CA SER A 53 13.16 -7.93 8.09
C SER A 53 12.60 -8.68 9.30
N HIS A 54 12.95 -9.96 9.40
CA HIS A 54 12.92 -10.68 10.66
C HIS A 54 13.95 -10.10 11.62
#